data_AF-A0A658NK30-F1
#
_entry.id   AF-A0A658NK30-F1
#
_cell.length_a   1.000
_cell.length_b   1.000
_cell.length_c   1.000
_cell.angle_alpha   90.00
_cell.angle_beta   90.00
_cell.angle_gamma   90.00
#
_symmetry.space_group_name_H-M   'P 1'
#
loop_
_entity.id
_entity.type
_entity.pdbx_description
1 polymer ?
#
loop_
_entity_poly.entity_id
_entity_poly.type
_entity_poly.pdbx_seq_one_letter_code
_entity_poly.pdbx_strand_id
1 'polypeptide(L)' 'QRLALEPEIPTTRELGLGFDFCIQNYWFAPRGTPREAIDGLAGALERAMATPAMRQVMDRQASTSEFMRGDAYRQRLD' A
#
# COMPACT_ATOMS: atom_id res chain seq x y z
N GLN A 1 6.48 12.06 -1.47
CA GLN A 1 6.35 12.19 -2.94
C GLN A 1 5.26 13.21 -3.26
N ARG A 2 5.39 13.99 -4.35
CA ARG A 2 4.30 14.84 -4.84
C ARG A 2 3.15 13.98 -5.37
N LEU A 3 1.92 14.36 -5.03
CA LEU A 3 0.71 13.72 -5.56
C LEU A 3 0.44 14.26 -6.95
N ALA A 4 0.30 13.39 -7.95
CA ALA A 4 0.01 13.80 -9.33
C ALA A 4 -1.34 14.52 -9.46
N LEU A 5 -2.29 14.19 -8.57
CA LEU A 5 -3.62 14.80 -8.54
C LEU A 5 -3.59 16.26 -8.07
N GLU A 6 -2.65 16.61 -7.18
CA GLU A 6 -2.54 17.93 -6.56
C GLU A 6 -1.08 18.41 -6.59
N PRO A 7 -0.53 18.68 -7.80
CA PRO A 7 0.90 18.98 -7.96
C PRO A 7 1.30 20.31 -7.33
N GLU A 8 0.34 21.23 -7.12
CA GLU A 8 0.58 22.55 -6.54
C GLU A 8 0.79 22.51 -5.02
N ILE A 9 0.39 21.41 -4.36
CA ILE A 9 0.57 21.27 -2.91
C ILE A 9 2.00 20.79 -2.63
N PRO A 10 2.82 21.57 -1.91
CA PRO A 10 4.18 21.14 -1.57
C PRO A 10 4.14 20.00 -0.54
N THR A 11 5.12 19.10 -0.65
CA THR A 11 5.36 18.06 0.35
C THR A 11 5.93 18.64 1.64
N THR A 12 5.79 17.91 2.74
CA THR A 12 6.38 18.26 4.04
C THR A 12 7.90 18.37 3.99
N ARG A 13 8.57 17.58 3.12
CA ARG A 13 10.01 17.71 2.86
C ARG A 13 10.37 19.00 2.14
N GLU A 14 9.61 19.41 1.13
CA GLU A 14 9.83 20.68 0.41
C GLU A 14 9.59 21.90 1.31
N LEU A 15 8.72 21.76 2.31
CA LEU A 15 8.51 22.76 3.36
C LEU A 15 9.62 22.76 4.44
N GLY A 16 10.62 21.88 4.35
CA GLY A 16 11.72 21.80 5.31
C GLY A 16 11.34 21.14 6.65
N LEU A 17 10.20 20.47 6.73
CA LEU A 17 9.70 19.84 7.97
C LEU A 17 10.35 18.47 8.27
N GLY A 18 11.06 17.89 7.29
CA GLY A 18 11.93 16.73 7.53
C GLY A 18 11.24 15.38 7.72
N PHE A 19 9.93 15.27 7.49
CA PHE A 19 9.20 14.00 7.56
C PHE A 19 8.38 13.75 6.30
N ASP A 20 8.01 12.49 6.06
CA ASP A 20 6.95 12.09 5.13
C ASP A 20 5.89 11.33 5.92
N PHE A 21 4.63 11.51 5.54
CA PHE A 21 3.52 10.77 6.12
C PHE A 21 2.65 10.16 5.03
N CYS A 22 2.36 8.87 5.13
CA CYS A 22 1.44 8.16 4.26
C CYS A 22 0.69 7.11 5.09
N ILE A 23 -0.62 7.00 4.90
CA ILE A 23 -1.43 5.99 5.56
C ILE A 23 -1.34 4.71 4.74
N GLN A 24 -0.90 3.64 5.40
CA GLN A 24 -0.80 2.32 4.79
C GLN A 24 -1.97 1.43 5.25
N ASN A 25 -2.45 0.61 4.32
CA ASN A 25 -3.47 -0.39 4.60
C ASN A 25 -2.82 -1.76 4.80
N TYR A 26 -3.27 -2.46 5.82
CA TYR A 26 -2.65 -3.69 6.29
C TYR A 26 -3.71 -4.78 6.47
N TRP A 27 -3.35 -6.00 6.04
CA TRP A 27 -4.14 -7.19 6.29
C TRP A 27 -3.37 -8.12 7.22
N PHE A 28 -4.07 -8.63 8.23
CA PHE A 28 -3.51 -9.55 9.21
C PHE A 28 -4.36 -10.80 9.28
N ALA A 29 -3.71 -11.93 9.55
CA ALA A 29 -4.37 -13.20 9.80
C ALA A 29 -4.19 -13.59 11.28
N PRO A 30 -5.20 -14.22 11.92
CA PRO A 30 -5.05 -14.76 13.26
C PRO A 30 -3.87 -15.73 13.40
N ARG A 31 -3.39 -15.89 14.64
CA ARG A 31 -2.38 -16.91 14.95
C ARG A 31 -2.93 -18.29 14.64
N GLY A 32 -2.14 -19.10 13.92
CA GLY A 32 -2.52 -20.46 13.55
C GLY A 32 -3.34 -20.57 12.26
N THR A 33 -3.63 -19.46 11.56
CA THR A 33 -4.25 -19.54 10.23
C THR A 33 -3.39 -20.40 9.30
N PRO A 34 -3.99 -21.39 8.60
CA PRO A 34 -3.27 -22.25 7.66
C PRO A 34 -2.53 -21.47 6.59
N ARG A 35 -1.32 -21.92 6.25
CA ARG A 35 -0.46 -21.26 5.24
C ARG A 35 -1.18 -21.12 3.90
N GLU A 36 -1.89 -22.16 3.47
CA GLU A 36 -2.67 -22.16 2.23
C GLU A 36 -3.73 -21.05 2.17
N ALA A 37 -4.39 -20.75 3.29
CA ALA A 37 -5.39 -19.69 3.36
C ALA A 37 -4.75 -18.29 3.28
N ILE A 38 -3.60 -18.11 3.94
CA ILE A 38 -2.80 -16.89 3.88
C ILE A 38 -2.34 -16.65 2.43
N ASP A 39 -1.75 -17.67 1.81
CA ASP A 39 -1.22 -17.58 0.45
C ASP A 39 -2.33 -17.37 -0.58
N GLY A 40 -3.49 -18.03 -0.39
CA GLY A 40 -4.67 -17.85 -1.22
C GLY A 40 -5.20 -16.42 -1.19
N LEU A 41 -5.36 -15.83 0.00
CA LEU A 41 -5.79 -14.43 0.15
C LEU A 41 -4.75 -13.46 -0.42
N ALA A 42 -3.47 -13.63 -0.06
CA ALA A 42 -2.41 -12.75 -0.52
C ALA A 42 -2.30 -12.77 -2.06
N GLY A 43 -2.40 -13.94 -2.68
CA GLY A 43 -2.41 -14.07 -4.13
C GLY A 43 -3.65 -13.47 -4.79
N ALA A 44 -4.82 -13.54 -4.15
CA ALA A 44 -6.02 -12.88 -4.64
C ALA A 44 -5.91 -11.35 -4.60
N LEU A 45 -5.37 -10.79 -3.52
CA LEU A 45 -5.11 -9.35 -3.38
C LEU A 45 -4.08 -8.88 -4.41
N GLU A 46 -2.97 -9.60 -4.57
CA GLU A 46 -1.94 -9.29 -5.57
C GLU A 46 -2.53 -9.20 -6.99
N ARG A 47 -3.36 -10.17 -7.38
CA ARG A 47 -4.06 -10.15 -8.68
C ARG A 47 -5.05 -9.01 -8.79
N ALA A 48 -5.81 -8.73 -7.73
CA ALA A 48 -6.79 -7.64 -7.72
C ALA A 48 -6.12 -6.27 -7.92
N MET A 49 -4.97 -6.04 -7.27
CA MET A 49 -4.17 -4.82 -7.35
C MET A 49 -3.63 -4.57 -8.77
N ALA A 50 -3.43 -5.62 -9.56
CA ALA A 50 -3.01 -5.51 -10.96
C ALA A 50 -4.15 -5.14 -11.93
N THR A 51 -5.40 -5.15 -11.49
CA THR A 51 -6.55 -4.88 -12.37
C THR A 51 -6.67 -3.40 -12.73
N PRO A 52 -7.20 -3.05 -13.92
CA PRO A 52 -7.45 -1.66 -14.30
C PRO A 52 -8.43 -0.94 -13.36
N ALA A 53 -9.45 -1.64 -12.88
CA ALA A 53 -10.43 -1.09 -11.94
C ALA A 53 -9.76 -0.67 -10.62
N MET A 54 -8.85 -1.50 -10.10
CA MET A 54 -8.14 -1.18 -8.87
C MET A 54 -7.15 -0.02 -9.06
N ARG A 55 -6.47 0.04 -10.23
CA ARG A 55 -5.64 1.18 -10.60
C ARG A 55 -6.43 2.49 -10.63
N GLN A 56 -7.62 2.48 -11.23
CA GLN A 56 -8.50 3.66 -11.26
C GLN A 56 -8.91 4.12 -9.86
N VAL A 57 -9.19 3.19 -8.94
CA VAL A 57 -9.51 3.54 -7.55
C VAL A 57 -8.33 4.21 -6.86
N MET A 58 -7.11 3.69 -7.04
CA MET A 58 -5.90 4.28 -6.45
C MET A 58 -5.61 5.68 -6.97
N ASP A 59 -5.71 5.86 -8.29
CA ASP A 59 -5.47 7.16 -8.93
C ASP A 59 -6.45 8.22 -8.39
N ARG A 60 -7.73 7.85 -8.23
CA ARG A 60 -8.75 8.74 -7.64
C ARG A 60 -8.51 9.08 -6.18
N GLN A 61 -7.87 8.19 -5.43
CA GLN A 61 -7.62 8.35 -3.99
C GLN A 61 -6.22 8.89 -3.69
N ALA A 62 -5.46 9.31 -4.71
CA ALA A 62 -4.06 9.71 -4.58
C ALA A 62 -3.21 8.68 -3.80
N SER A 63 -3.55 7.40 -3.93
CA SER A 63 -2.90 6.28 -3.24
C SER A 63 -1.86 5.63 -4.15
N THR A 64 -0.72 5.24 -3.58
CA THR A 64 0.34 4.54 -4.31
C THR A 64 0.16 3.02 -4.21
N SER A 65 0.39 2.32 -5.32
CA SER A 65 0.25 0.86 -5.39
C SER A 65 1.56 0.19 -4.97
N GLU A 66 1.69 -0.15 -3.69
CA GLU A 66 2.73 -1.07 -3.22
C GLU A 66 2.04 -2.23 -2.51
N PHE A 67 1.98 -3.39 -3.19
CA PHE A 67 1.53 -4.63 -2.56
C PHE A 67 2.75 -5.37 -2.00
N MET A 68 2.71 -5.70 -0.71
CA MET A 68 3.73 -6.46 -0.02
C MET A 68 3.10 -7.68 0.64
N ARG A 69 3.82 -8.80 0.63
CA ARG A 69 3.46 -10.01 1.38
C ARG A 69 4.71 -10.72 1.91
N GLY A 70 4.53 -11.69 2.80
CA GLY A 70 5.62 -12.50 3.33
C GLY A 70 6.66 -11.67 4.09
N ASP A 71 7.95 -11.97 3.88
CA ASP A 71 9.05 -11.36 4.63
C ASP A 71 9.19 -9.86 4.38
N ALA A 72 8.96 -9.39 3.14
CA ALA A 72 8.97 -7.97 2.81
C ALA A 72 7.88 -7.21 3.59
N TYR A 73 6.70 -7.81 3.74
CA TYR A 73 5.63 -7.24 4.54
C TYR A 73 5.97 -7.21 6.03
N ARG A 74 6.58 -8.29 6.55
CA ARG A 74 7.02 -8.35 7.94
C ARG A 74 8.06 -7.28 8.25
N GLN A 75 9.09 -7.14 7.41
CA GLN A 75 10.14 -6.13 7.59
C GLN A 75 9.60 -4.69 7.59
N ARG A 76 8.45 -4.43 6.94
CA ARG A 76 7.85 -3.10 6.90
C ARG A 76 7.14 -2.70 8.19
N LEU A 77 6.77 -3.68 9.02
CA LEU A 77 6.06 -3.48 10.28
C LEU A 77 7.00 -3.20 11.46
N ASP A 78 8.28 -3.56 11.33
CA ASP A 78 9.34 -3.28 12.31
C ASP A 78 9.89 -1.85 12.14
#